data_AF-A0A949LXG2-F1
#
_entry.id   AF-A0A949LXG2-F1
#
_cell.length_a   1.000
_cell.length_b   1.000
_cell.length_c   1.000
_cell.angle_alpha   90.00
_cell.angle_beta   90.00
_cell.angle_gamma   90.00
#
_symmetry.space_group_name_H-M   'P 1'
#
loop_
_entity.id
_entity.type
_entity.pdbx_description
1 polymer ?
#
loop_
_entity_poly.entity_id
_entity_poly.type
_entity_poly.pdbx_seq_one_letter_code
_entity_poly.pdbx_strand_id
1 'polypeptide(L)'
;MGLRWLALLVTFIVFCIALAPLSLLAGPLLERAPGLSVVRASGTIWSGTLTTVSLGGIALGDMKLSLDPLSLLQGMVRMNVSASGPVRSFRVGVDGQGALVENVTVATDLSGLLANVPQGLILRVNGGAGRFTSTGCLEASGEFRLEDDGSRLPGAVRGPIACLNGLIVSDAGFEGSQARAQLSFRMGPGGEPSISAETDDPTLKALFSSLVP
;
A
#
# COMPACT_ATOMS: atom_id res chain seq x y z
N MET A 1 33.59 31.82 22.69
CA MET A 1 33.98 30.79 21.71
C MET A 1 32.83 29.83 21.36
N GLY A 2 32.12 29.23 22.32
CA GLY A 2 31.18 28.12 22.07
C GLY A 2 29.99 28.38 21.12
N LEU A 3 29.37 29.56 21.14
CA LEU A 3 28.17 29.84 20.35
C LEU A 3 28.42 29.81 18.82
N ARG A 4 29.61 30.25 18.36
CA ARG A 4 29.97 30.23 16.94
C ARG A 4 30.21 28.81 16.43
N TRP A 5 30.86 27.97 17.24
CA TRP A 5 31.07 26.56 16.91
C TRP A 5 29.77 25.77 16.93
N LEU A 6 28.88 26.06 17.89
CA LEU A 6 27.55 25.47 17.94
C LEU A 6 26.75 25.82 16.69
N ALA A 7 26.74 27.09 16.29
CA ALA A 7 26.05 27.53 15.07
C ALA A 7 26.59 26.83 13.82
N LEU A 8 27.92 26.75 13.66
CA LEU A 8 28.54 26.05 12.54
C LEU A 8 28.19 24.55 12.52
N LEU A 9 28.20 23.90 13.68
CA LEU A 9 27.85 22.48 13.81
C LEU A 9 26.38 22.25 13.44
N VAL A 10 25.46 23.08 13.93
CA VAL A 10 24.03 22.99 13.59
C VAL A 10 23.82 23.21 12.10
N THR A 11 24.43 24.23 11.50
CA THR A 11 24.34 24.49 10.05
C THR A 11 24.88 23.33 9.24
N PHE A 12 26.02 22.75 9.65
CA PHE A 12 26.60 21.58 9.01
C PHE A 12 25.65 20.38 9.04
N ILE A 13 25.06 20.08 10.20
CA ILE A 13 24.08 18.99 10.35
C ILE A 13 22.86 19.24 9.45
N VAL A 14 22.30 20.44 9.46
CA VAL A 14 21.15 20.78 8.60
C VAL A 14 21.49 20.55 7.13
N PHE A 15 22.69 20.94 6.69
CA PHE A 15 23.13 20.74 5.32
C PHE A 15 23.31 19.24 4.98
N CYS A 16 23.89 18.46 5.89
CA CYS A 16 24.00 17.01 5.73
C CYS A 16 22.63 16.34 5.58
N ILE A 17 21.64 16.73 6.39
CA ILE A 17 20.29 16.18 6.30
C ILE A 17 19.60 16.66 5.01
N ALA A 18 19.75 17.94 4.64
CA ALA A 18 19.18 18.50 3.42
C ALA A 18 19.67 17.79 2.16
N LEU A 19 20.94 17.35 2.13
CA LEU A 19 21.56 16.65 1.01
C LEU A 19 21.67 15.14 1.18
N ALA A 20 21.03 14.57 2.22
CA ALA A 20 21.16 13.15 2.51
C ALA A 20 20.67 12.30 1.31
N PRO A 21 21.50 11.39 0.77
CA PRO A 21 21.11 10.56 -0.36
C PRO A 21 20.11 9.48 0.08
N LEU A 22 19.15 9.18 -0.80
CA LEU A 22 18.11 8.19 -0.55
C LEU A 22 18.68 6.78 -0.28
N SER A 23 19.85 6.48 -0.84
CA SER A 23 20.53 5.20 -0.68
C SER A 23 20.81 4.82 0.77
N LEU A 24 20.93 5.80 1.69
CA LEU A 24 21.10 5.55 3.12
C LEU A 24 19.87 4.86 3.74
N LEU A 25 18.68 5.07 3.18
CA LEU A 25 17.44 4.48 3.66
C LEU A 25 17.13 3.14 2.99
N ALA A 26 17.75 2.83 1.85
CA ALA A 26 17.43 1.64 1.06
C ALA A 26 17.68 0.34 1.84
N GLY A 27 18.80 0.22 2.56
CA GLY A 27 19.12 -0.98 3.35
C GLY A 27 18.08 -1.27 4.45
N PRO A 28 17.85 -0.34 5.40
CA PRO A 28 16.85 -0.52 6.46
C PRO A 28 15.42 -0.74 5.94
N LEU A 29 15.07 -0.19 4.77
CA LEU A 29 13.77 -0.41 4.15
C LEU A 29 13.63 -1.86 3.65
N LEU A 30 14.65 -2.40 3.00
CA LEU A 30 14.64 -3.79 2.49
C LEU A 30 14.59 -4.81 3.63
N GLU A 31 15.26 -4.55 4.76
CA GLU A 31 15.21 -5.42 5.94
C GLU A 31 13.81 -5.44 6.60
N ARG A 32 13.10 -4.32 6.58
CA ARG A 32 11.78 -4.19 7.21
C ARG A 32 10.62 -4.60 6.32
N ALA A 33 10.83 -4.67 5.02
CA ALA A 33 9.82 -5.06 4.04
C ALA A 33 10.28 -6.33 3.29
N PRO A 34 10.20 -7.52 3.93
CA PRO A 34 10.54 -8.77 3.26
C PRO A 34 9.69 -8.93 1.99
N GLY A 35 10.37 -9.25 0.87
CA GLY A 35 9.76 -9.34 -0.45
C GLY A 35 9.78 -8.04 -1.26
N LEU A 36 10.16 -6.89 -0.66
CA LEU A 36 10.43 -5.67 -1.42
C LEU A 36 11.78 -5.81 -2.15
N SER A 37 11.77 -5.58 -3.45
CA SER A 37 12.95 -5.54 -4.29
C SER A 37 12.96 -4.24 -5.07
N VAL A 38 14.12 -3.59 -5.08
CA VAL A 38 14.34 -2.32 -5.77
C VAL A 38 15.65 -2.43 -6.55
N VAL A 39 15.58 -2.20 -7.87
CA VAL A 39 16.79 -2.29 -8.72
C VAL A 39 17.68 -1.06 -8.56
N ARG A 40 17.08 0.13 -8.47
CA ARG A 40 17.85 1.38 -8.34
C ARG A 40 17.08 2.38 -7.48
N ALA A 41 17.80 3.03 -6.56
CA ALA A 41 17.31 4.18 -5.80
C ALA A 41 18.18 5.40 -6.16
N SER A 42 17.55 6.52 -6.50
CA SER A 42 18.22 7.77 -6.85
C SER A 42 17.54 8.98 -6.20
N GLY A 43 18.27 10.09 -6.11
CA GLY A 43 17.79 11.33 -5.47
C GLY A 43 18.13 11.42 -3.99
N THR A 44 17.44 12.32 -3.30
CA THR A 44 17.64 12.60 -1.87
C THR A 44 16.52 11.97 -1.05
N ILE A 45 16.67 11.97 0.29
CA ILE A 45 15.59 11.56 1.19
C ILE A 45 14.33 12.44 1.04
N TRP A 46 14.46 13.63 0.46
CA TRP A 46 13.37 14.59 0.27
C TRP A 46 12.61 14.35 -1.04
N SER A 47 13.34 14.04 -2.11
CA SER A 47 12.81 13.78 -3.43
C SER A 47 13.61 12.64 -4.06
N GLY A 48 13.00 11.47 -4.07
CA GLY A 48 13.61 10.21 -4.45
C GLY A 48 12.89 9.56 -5.62
N THR A 49 13.60 8.74 -6.38
CA THR A 49 13.01 7.85 -7.37
C THR A 49 13.54 6.44 -7.16
N LEU A 50 12.63 5.47 -7.12
CA LEU A 50 12.92 4.05 -7.12
C LEU A 50 12.54 3.49 -8.48
N THR A 51 13.46 2.79 -9.13
CA THR A 51 13.26 2.17 -10.45
C THR A 51 13.09 0.67 -10.28
N THR A 52 12.11 0.12 -10.99
CA THR A 52 11.80 -1.32 -10.98
C THR A 52 11.58 -1.84 -9.56
N VAL A 53 10.52 -1.34 -8.92
CA VAL A 53 10.10 -1.82 -7.59
C VAL A 53 9.21 -3.05 -7.79
N SER A 54 9.48 -4.10 -7.02
CA SER A 54 8.59 -5.25 -6.88
C SER A 54 8.38 -5.60 -5.41
N LEU A 55 7.21 -6.17 -5.09
CA LEU A 55 6.87 -6.62 -3.75
C LEU A 55 6.27 -8.03 -3.83
N GLY A 56 6.94 -9.02 -3.25
CA GLY A 56 6.43 -10.40 -3.24
C GLY A 56 6.19 -10.98 -4.63
N GLY A 57 7.03 -10.62 -5.61
CA GLY A 57 6.88 -11.03 -7.02
C GLY A 57 5.98 -10.14 -7.87
N ILE A 58 5.24 -9.21 -7.26
CA ILE A 58 4.38 -8.25 -7.97
C ILE A 58 5.21 -7.06 -8.43
N ALA A 59 5.24 -6.78 -9.74
CA ALA A 59 5.89 -5.59 -10.29
C ALA A 59 5.05 -4.33 -10.00
N LEU A 60 5.54 -3.48 -9.11
CA LEU A 60 4.93 -2.20 -8.77
C LEU A 60 5.38 -1.06 -9.70
N GLY A 61 6.44 -1.29 -10.48
CA GLY A 61 6.96 -0.34 -11.47
C GLY A 61 7.88 0.71 -10.85
N ASP A 62 7.94 1.88 -11.48
CA ASP A 62 8.78 2.97 -11.00
C ASP A 62 8.01 3.84 -10.02
N MET A 63 8.64 4.20 -8.91
CA MET A 63 8.06 5.01 -7.84
C MET A 63 8.82 6.31 -7.67
N LYS A 64 8.09 7.40 -7.48
CA LYS A 64 8.62 8.68 -6.99
C LYS A 64 8.18 8.88 -5.55
N LEU A 65 9.14 9.24 -4.71
CA LEU A 65 8.98 9.46 -3.28
C LEU A 65 9.20 10.93 -2.98
N SER A 66 8.38 11.50 -2.12
CA SER A 66 8.56 12.86 -1.63
C SER A 66 8.25 12.95 -0.14
N LEU A 67 9.26 13.24 0.68
CA LEU A 67 9.11 13.43 2.12
C LEU A 67 8.43 14.76 2.40
N ASP A 68 7.47 14.76 3.33
CA ASP A 68 6.78 15.96 3.81
C ASP A 68 7.59 16.59 4.96
N PRO A 69 8.30 17.73 4.74
CA PRO A 69 9.15 18.31 5.79
C PRO A 69 8.36 18.80 7.00
N LEU A 70 7.10 19.22 6.80
CA LEU A 70 6.27 19.71 7.89
C LEU A 70 5.84 18.57 8.81
N SER A 71 5.70 17.35 8.28
CA SER A 71 5.39 16.17 9.10
C SER A 71 6.47 15.89 10.14
N LEU A 72 7.75 16.14 9.80
CA LEU A 72 8.88 15.90 10.72
C LEU A 72 8.81 16.81 11.94
N LEU A 73 8.36 18.05 11.77
CA LEU A 73 8.15 19.00 12.87
C LEU A 73 7.02 18.56 13.80
N GLN A 74 6.09 17.74 13.30
CA GLN A 74 4.99 17.14 14.06
C GLN A 74 5.38 15.79 14.68
N GLY A 75 6.64 15.36 14.54
CA GLY A 75 7.12 14.08 15.05
C GLY A 75 6.71 12.86 14.20
N MET A 76 6.30 13.09 12.95
CA MET A 76 5.88 12.04 12.02
C MET A 76 6.80 12.02 10.80
N VAL A 77 7.18 10.83 10.34
CA VAL A 77 7.86 10.67 9.05
C VAL A 77 6.80 10.34 8.01
N ARG A 78 6.45 11.29 7.14
CA ARG A 78 5.44 11.10 6.10
C ARG A 78 6.01 11.28 4.70
N MET A 79 5.69 10.36 3.80
CA MET A 79 6.11 10.36 2.40
C MET A 79 4.89 10.25 1.49
N ASN A 80 4.88 11.05 0.44
CA ASN A 80 3.98 10.89 -0.70
C ASN A 80 4.67 10.00 -1.73
N VAL A 81 3.93 9.01 -2.23
CA VAL A 81 4.40 8.05 -3.21
C VAL A 81 3.51 8.13 -4.43
N SER A 82 4.12 8.19 -5.61
CA SER A 82 3.45 8.03 -6.89
C SER A 82 4.15 6.94 -7.67
N ALA A 83 3.42 6.06 -8.33
CA ALA A 83 4.01 4.99 -9.12
C ALA A 83 3.36 4.84 -10.50
N SER A 84 4.13 4.27 -11.43
CA SER A 84 3.66 3.99 -12.79
C SER A 84 2.86 2.70 -12.91
N GLY A 85 2.97 1.81 -11.92
CA GLY A 85 2.33 0.49 -11.93
C GLY A 85 0.89 0.45 -11.37
N PRO A 86 0.49 -0.72 -10.82
CA PRO A 86 -0.87 -0.98 -10.32
C PRO A 86 -1.36 0.02 -9.26
N VAL A 87 -0.48 0.38 -8.34
CA VAL A 87 -0.70 1.40 -7.32
C VAL A 87 -0.27 2.73 -7.91
N ARG A 88 -1.20 3.67 -8.11
CA ARG A 88 -0.92 4.96 -8.76
C ARG A 88 -0.32 5.97 -7.81
N SER A 89 -0.88 6.05 -6.62
CA SER A 89 -0.39 6.94 -5.58
C SER A 89 -0.88 6.48 -4.22
N PHE A 90 -0.11 6.82 -3.21
CA PHE A 90 -0.47 6.66 -1.81
C PHE A 90 0.43 7.55 -0.97
N ARG A 91 0.03 7.80 0.25
CA ARG A 91 0.85 8.45 1.26
C ARG A 91 1.11 7.44 2.37
N VAL A 92 2.35 7.36 2.82
CA VAL A 92 2.75 6.50 3.93
C VAL A 92 3.36 7.37 5.02
N GLY A 93 3.03 7.08 6.27
CA GLY A 93 3.53 7.77 7.45
C GLY A 93 3.95 6.78 8.53
N VAL A 94 4.89 7.16 9.37
CA VAL A 94 5.23 6.44 10.60
C VAL A 94 5.38 7.44 11.73
N ASP A 95 4.76 7.13 12.87
CA ASP A 95 4.87 7.88 14.12
C ASP A 95 5.04 6.94 15.32
N GLY A 96 4.94 7.48 16.54
CA GLY A 96 5.03 6.68 17.77
C GLY A 96 3.86 5.72 18.01
N GLN A 97 2.77 5.81 17.24
CA GLN A 97 1.59 4.94 17.36
C GLN A 97 1.57 3.83 16.32
N GLY A 98 2.23 4.01 15.18
CA GLY A 98 2.40 2.97 14.17
C GLY A 98 2.62 3.52 12.77
N ALA A 99 2.23 2.72 11.79
CA ALA A 99 2.25 3.11 10.39
C ALA A 99 0.87 3.62 9.95
N LEU A 100 0.87 4.64 9.10
CA LEU A 100 -0.28 5.27 8.50
C LEU A 100 -0.17 5.13 6.99
N VAL A 101 -1.28 4.81 6.31
CA VAL A 101 -1.39 4.82 4.86
C VAL A 101 -2.64 5.63 4.50
N GLU A 102 -2.54 6.55 3.55
CA GLU A 102 -3.64 7.44 3.16
C GLU A 102 -3.68 7.67 1.65
N ASN A 103 -4.84 8.09 1.15
CA ASN A 103 -5.03 8.47 -0.25
C ASN A 103 -4.56 7.38 -1.24
N VAL A 104 -4.75 6.12 -0.87
CA VAL A 104 -4.40 4.98 -1.70
C VAL A 104 -5.28 5.00 -2.93
N THR A 105 -4.62 5.07 -4.09
CA THR A 105 -5.24 5.03 -5.40
C THR A 105 -4.65 3.85 -6.17
N VAL A 106 -5.50 2.88 -6.47
CA VAL A 106 -5.16 1.68 -7.25
C VAL A 106 -6.02 1.66 -8.49
N ALA A 107 -5.41 1.42 -9.65
CA ALA A 107 -6.12 1.27 -10.90
C ALA A 107 -5.35 0.31 -11.81
N THR A 108 -5.77 -0.95 -11.81
CA THR A 108 -5.03 -2.03 -12.45
C THR A 108 -5.93 -3.17 -12.92
N ASP A 109 -5.46 -3.90 -13.93
CA ASP A 109 -6.03 -5.19 -14.31
C ASP A 109 -5.39 -6.27 -13.44
N LEU A 110 -6.20 -7.03 -12.71
CA LEU A 110 -5.73 -8.07 -11.81
C LEU A 110 -5.01 -9.20 -12.53
N SER A 111 -5.25 -9.42 -13.82
CA SER A 111 -4.50 -10.41 -14.61
C SER A 111 -3.00 -10.11 -14.71
N GLY A 112 -2.61 -8.84 -14.57
CA GLY A 112 -1.20 -8.45 -14.48
C GLY A 112 -0.56 -8.69 -13.10
N LEU A 113 -1.39 -8.95 -12.08
CA LEU A 113 -0.97 -9.15 -10.69
C LEU A 113 -0.95 -10.62 -10.29
N LEU A 114 -1.89 -11.40 -10.80
CA LEU A 114 -2.17 -12.76 -10.38
C LEU A 114 -2.26 -13.67 -11.61
N ALA A 115 -1.40 -14.68 -11.66
CA ALA A 115 -1.26 -15.56 -12.84
C ALA A 115 -2.55 -16.34 -13.20
N ASN A 116 -3.45 -16.55 -12.22
CA ASN A 116 -4.69 -17.30 -12.39
C ASN A 116 -5.94 -16.41 -12.47
N VAL A 117 -5.76 -15.09 -12.60
CA VAL A 117 -6.89 -14.16 -12.73
C VAL A 117 -7.17 -13.88 -14.20
N PRO A 118 -8.45 -13.90 -14.61
CA PRO A 118 -8.82 -13.56 -15.97
C PRO A 118 -8.45 -12.13 -16.41
N GLN A 119 -8.14 -11.99 -17.69
CA GLN A 119 -7.97 -10.68 -18.33
C GLN A 119 -9.29 -9.90 -18.31
N GLY A 120 -9.20 -8.58 -18.15
CA GLY A 120 -10.36 -7.68 -18.15
C GLY A 120 -10.96 -7.40 -16.77
N LEU A 121 -10.42 -8.02 -15.71
CA LEU A 121 -10.87 -7.79 -14.34
C LEU A 121 -10.16 -6.57 -13.74
N ILE A 122 -10.83 -5.42 -13.79
CA ILE A 122 -10.27 -4.13 -13.37
C ILE A 122 -10.57 -3.86 -11.91
N LEU A 123 -9.52 -3.74 -11.10
CA LEU A 123 -9.60 -3.28 -9.72
C LEU A 123 -9.34 -1.78 -9.65
N ARG A 124 -10.26 -1.07 -9.00
CA ARG A 124 -10.16 0.34 -8.66
C ARG A 124 -10.32 0.53 -7.16
N VAL A 125 -9.38 1.23 -6.55
CA VAL A 125 -9.47 1.69 -5.15
C VAL A 125 -9.19 3.18 -5.18
N ASN A 126 -10.06 3.98 -4.57
CA ASN A 126 -9.87 5.42 -4.48
C ASN A 126 -10.05 5.86 -3.03
N GLY A 127 -9.08 6.62 -2.52
CA GLY A 127 -9.17 7.20 -1.17
C GLY A 127 -9.03 6.18 -0.05
N GLY A 128 -8.40 5.02 -0.31
CA GLY A 128 -8.13 4.06 0.75
C GLY A 128 -7.21 4.65 1.82
N ALA A 129 -7.52 4.41 3.08
CA ALA A 129 -6.71 4.80 4.21
C ALA A 129 -6.68 3.71 5.27
N GLY A 130 -5.62 3.66 6.06
CA GLY A 130 -5.51 2.73 7.17
C GLY A 130 -4.37 3.06 8.12
N ARG A 131 -4.52 2.61 9.36
CA ARG A 131 -3.52 2.71 10.41
C ARG A 131 -3.20 1.31 10.91
N PHE A 132 -1.91 1.03 11.04
CA PHE A 132 -1.38 -0.28 11.35
C PHE A 132 -0.42 -0.19 12.53
N THR A 133 -0.52 -1.15 13.45
CA THR A 133 0.39 -1.31 14.58
C THR A 133 1.17 -2.61 14.41
N SER A 134 2.02 -2.95 15.39
CA SER A 134 2.71 -4.25 15.42
C SER A 134 1.75 -5.44 15.53
N THR A 135 0.52 -5.23 16.01
CA THR A 135 -0.49 -6.30 16.21
C THR A 135 -1.47 -6.44 15.03
N GLY A 136 -1.39 -5.56 14.03
CA GLY A 136 -2.21 -5.62 12.82
C GLY A 136 -2.89 -4.29 12.48
N CYS A 137 -4.00 -4.37 11.74
CA CYS A 137 -4.80 -3.23 11.39
C CYS A 137 -5.51 -2.64 12.62
N LEU A 138 -5.42 -1.33 12.82
CA LEU A 138 -6.14 -0.59 13.86
C LEU A 138 -7.40 0.09 13.29
N GLU A 139 -7.22 0.77 12.16
CA GLU A 139 -8.29 1.45 11.43
C GLU A 139 -8.07 1.25 9.94
N ALA A 140 -9.16 1.14 9.18
CA ALA A 140 -9.13 1.13 7.73
C ALA A 140 -10.43 1.71 7.20
N SER A 141 -10.34 2.45 6.11
CA SER A 141 -11.46 3.06 5.43
C SER A 141 -11.19 3.18 3.93
N GLY A 142 -12.26 3.35 3.17
CA GLY A 142 -12.22 3.47 1.72
C GLY A 142 -13.20 2.52 1.07
N GLU A 143 -13.24 2.57 -0.25
CA GLU A 143 -14.07 1.67 -1.05
C GLU A 143 -13.21 1.10 -2.18
N PHE A 144 -13.46 -0.16 -2.50
CA PHE A 144 -12.96 -0.77 -3.71
C PHE A 144 -14.12 -1.02 -4.67
N ARG A 145 -13.77 -1.06 -5.95
CA ARG A 145 -14.67 -1.40 -7.04
C ARG A 145 -13.94 -2.34 -7.98
N LEU A 146 -14.58 -3.47 -8.26
CA LEU A 146 -14.12 -4.49 -9.18
C LEU A 146 -15.10 -4.55 -10.34
N GLU A 147 -14.59 -4.49 -11.55
CA GLU A 147 -15.40 -4.51 -12.78
C GLU A 147 -14.81 -5.50 -13.76
N ASP A 148 -15.68 -6.12 -14.53
CA ASP A 148 -15.36 -7.05 -15.61
C ASP A 148 -16.12 -6.60 -16.87
N ASP A 149 -15.82 -7.20 -18.02
CA ASP A 149 -16.52 -6.99 -19.29
C ASP A 149 -17.97 -7.52 -19.31
N GLY A 150 -18.45 -8.04 -18.18
CA GLY A 150 -19.79 -8.59 -17.99
C GLY A 150 -19.90 -10.09 -18.29
N SER A 151 -18.78 -10.77 -18.57
CA SER A 151 -18.77 -12.20 -18.89
C SER A 151 -18.77 -13.12 -17.66
N ARG A 152 -18.25 -12.68 -16.50
CA ARG A 152 -18.03 -13.56 -15.33
C ARG A 152 -18.72 -13.09 -14.07
N LEU A 153 -18.73 -11.78 -13.83
CA LEU A 153 -19.36 -11.22 -12.66
C LEU A 153 -20.82 -10.88 -12.98
N PRO A 154 -21.77 -11.17 -12.06
CA PRO A 154 -23.17 -10.79 -12.22
C PRO A 154 -23.39 -9.27 -12.22
N GLY A 155 -22.34 -8.49 -11.94
CA GLY A 155 -22.28 -7.03 -11.98
C GLY A 155 -20.97 -6.52 -11.38
N ALA A 156 -20.79 -5.21 -11.32
CA ALA A 156 -19.65 -4.62 -10.63
C ALA A 156 -19.70 -4.97 -9.13
N VAL A 157 -18.56 -5.35 -8.57
CA VAL A 157 -18.45 -5.65 -7.12
C VAL A 157 -17.95 -4.40 -6.42
N ARG A 158 -18.59 -4.03 -5.31
CA ARG A 158 -18.16 -2.90 -4.48
C ARG A 158 -18.33 -3.21 -3.02
N GLY A 159 -17.45 -2.67 -2.18
CA GLY A 159 -17.62 -2.77 -0.75
C GLY A 159 -16.73 -1.80 0.01
N PRO A 160 -17.13 -1.44 1.23
CA PRO A 160 -16.28 -0.67 2.12
C PRO A 160 -15.13 -1.52 2.63
N ILE A 161 -13.97 -0.89 2.75
CA ILE A 161 -12.81 -1.45 3.44
C ILE A 161 -12.93 -1.03 4.90
N ALA A 162 -12.87 -2.00 5.80
CA ALA A 162 -12.95 -1.79 7.23
C ALA A 162 -11.87 -2.61 7.95
N CYS A 163 -11.70 -2.31 9.23
CA CYS A 163 -10.76 -3.00 10.09
C CYS A 163 -11.53 -3.76 11.17
N LEU A 164 -11.29 -5.06 11.31
CA LEU A 164 -11.93 -5.90 12.31
C LEU A 164 -10.92 -6.86 12.93
N ASN A 165 -10.73 -6.79 14.24
CA ASN A 165 -9.84 -7.68 14.99
C ASN A 165 -8.41 -7.79 14.41
N GLY A 166 -7.82 -6.68 13.96
CA GLY A 166 -6.49 -6.69 13.36
C GLY A 166 -6.44 -7.07 11.88
N LEU A 167 -7.58 -7.44 11.29
CA LEU A 167 -7.73 -7.81 9.87
C LEU A 167 -8.32 -6.66 9.08
N ILE A 168 -7.91 -6.54 7.82
CA ILE A 168 -8.64 -5.75 6.85
C ILE A 168 -9.78 -6.62 6.35
N VAL A 169 -11.01 -6.16 6.50
CA VAL A 169 -12.22 -6.86 6.07
C VAL A 169 -13.02 -5.98 5.13
N SER A 170 -13.78 -6.63 4.25
CA SER A 170 -14.63 -5.95 3.30
C SER A 170 -15.88 -6.78 3.03
N ASP A 171 -17.05 -6.16 3.22
CA ASP A 171 -18.33 -6.75 2.82
C ASP A 171 -18.65 -6.28 1.38
N ALA A 172 -18.40 -7.16 0.42
CA ALA A 172 -18.52 -6.91 -1.00
C ALA A 172 -19.94 -7.24 -1.48
N GLY A 173 -20.64 -6.25 -2.02
CA GLY A 173 -21.91 -6.41 -2.72
C GLY A 173 -21.75 -6.44 -4.24
N PHE A 174 -22.65 -7.15 -4.91
CA PHE A 174 -22.67 -7.28 -6.37
C PHE A 174 -23.79 -6.40 -6.94
N GLU A 175 -23.45 -5.49 -7.84
CA GLU A 175 -24.41 -4.61 -8.49
C GLU A 175 -25.47 -5.43 -9.24
N GLY A 176 -26.75 -5.17 -8.98
CA GLY A 176 -27.85 -5.92 -9.60
C GLY A 176 -28.17 -7.29 -8.98
N SER A 177 -27.51 -7.67 -7.89
CA SER A 177 -27.74 -8.94 -7.18
C SER A 177 -27.89 -8.73 -5.67
N GLN A 178 -28.49 -9.71 -4.97
CA GLN A 178 -28.48 -9.79 -3.50
C GLN A 178 -27.26 -10.55 -2.96
N ALA A 179 -26.40 -11.08 -3.83
CA ALA A 179 -25.20 -11.76 -3.44
C ALA A 179 -24.25 -10.84 -2.66
N ARG A 180 -23.61 -11.41 -1.64
CA ARG A 180 -22.58 -10.75 -0.83
C ARG A 180 -21.40 -11.68 -0.61
N ALA A 181 -20.21 -11.11 -0.47
CA ALA A 181 -19.00 -11.84 -0.15
C ALA A 181 -18.20 -11.05 0.89
N GLN A 182 -17.80 -11.72 1.96
CA GLN A 182 -16.87 -11.16 2.92
C GLN A 182 -15.45 -11.52 2.49
N LEU A 183 -14.64 -10.51 2.22
CA LEU A 183 -13.21 -10.64 1.96
C LEU A 183 -12.47 -10.25 3.22
N SER A 184 -11.51 -11.08 3.64
CA SER A 184 -10.63 -10.78 4.75
C SER A 184 -9.17 -10.96 4.33
N PHE A 185 -8.35 -10.00 4.75
CA PHE A 185 -6.95 -9.95 4.43
C PHE A 185 -6.15 -9.64 5.68
N ARG A 186 -5.15 -10.48 5.95
CA ARG A 186 -4.17 -10.25 7.01
C ARG A 186 -2.89 -9.74 6.39
N MET A 187 -2.52 -8.51 6.74
CA MET A 187 -1.18 -7.97 6.51
C MET A 187 -0.48 -7.83 7.86
N GLY A 188 0.60 -8.59 8.08
CA GLY A 188 1.44 -8.48 9.27
C GLY A 188 2.88 -8.18 8.87
N PRO A 189 3.67 -7.48 9.70
CA PRO A 189 5.09 -7.28 9.44
C PRO A 189 5.81 -8.64 9.43
N GLY A 190 6.23 -9.09 8.25
CA GLY A 190 6.95 -10.35 8.06
C GLY A 190 6.11 -11.64 8.06
N GLY A 191 4.77 -11.53 8.03
CA GLY A 191 3.87 -12.69 7.90
C GLY A 191 3.51 -13.02 6.46
N GLU A 192 3.20 -14.28 6.15
CA GLU A 192 2.61 -14.65 4.87
C GLU A 192 1.25 -13.93 4.71
N PRO A 193 1.03 -13.22 3.60
CA PRO A 193 -0.25 -12.60 3.32
C PRO A 193 -1.30 -13.70 3.17
N SER A 194 -2.26 -13.77 4.10
CA SER A 194 -3.40 -14.68 3.98
C SER A 194 -4.61 -13.91 3.47
N ILE A 195 -5.15 -14.35 2.34
CA ILE A 195 -6.41 -13.88 1.78
C ILE A 195 -7.44 -14.96 2.07
N SER A 196 -8.63 -14.57 2.55
CA SER A 196 -9.75 -15.50 2.71
C SER A 196 -11.01 -14.83 2.23
N ALA A 197 -11.82 -15.56 1.48
CA ALA A 197 -13.10 -15.11 0.96
C ALA A 197 -14.19 -16.06 1.45
N GLU A 198 -15.22 -15.51 2.07
CA GLU A 198 -16.40 -16.23 2.53
C GLU A 198 -17.64 -15.65 1.85
N THR A 199 -18.55 -16.52 1.42
CA THR A 199 -19.78 -16.10 0.74
C THR A 199 -20.85 -17.16 0.95
N ASP A 200 -22.09 -16.68 1.13
CA ASP A 200 -23.27 -17.54 1.22
C ASP A 200 -23.82 -17.94 -0.16
N ASP A 201 -23.32 -17.33 -1.24
CA ASP A 201 -23.74 -17.64 -2.61
C ASP A 201 -22.95 -18.84 -3.17
N PRO A 202 -23.62 -19.95 -3.55
CA PRO A 202 -22.96 -21.16 -4.03
C PRO A 202 -22.20 -20.95 -5.35
N THR A 203 -22.62 -19.99 -6.18
CA THR A 203 -21.99 -19.66 -7.46
C THR A 203 -20.67 -18.93 -7.23
N LEU A 204 -20.65 -18.00 -6.28
CA LEU A 204 -19.46 -17.24 -5.90
C LEU A 204 -18.45 -18.11 -5.15
N LYS A 205 -18.93 -19.08 -4.36
CA LYS A 205 -18.06 -20.00 -3.63
C LYS A 205 -17.13 -20.79 -4.56
N ALA A 206 -17.64 -21.22 -5.71
CA ALA A 206 -16.85 -21.90 -6.74
C ALA A 206 -15.77 -20.97 -7.36
N LEU A 207 -16.13 -19.70 -7.62
CA LEU A 207 -15.19 -18.70 -8.13
C LEU A 207 -14.07 -18.38 -7.12
N PHE A 208 -14.39 -18.20 -5.84
CA PHE A 208 -13.36 -17.88 -4.84
C PHE A 208 -12.41 -19.05 -4.59
N SER A 209 -12.91 -20.29 -4.66
CA SER A 209 -12.07 -21.50 -4.51
C SER A 209 -11.03 -21.69 -5.61
N SER A 210 -11.17 -21.01 -6.77
CA SER A 210 -10.17 -21.03 -7.84
C SER A 210 -9.22 -19.83 -7.81
N LEU A 211 -9.56 -18.77 -7.06
CA LEU A 211 -8.83 -17.51 -6.97
C LEU A 211 -7.92 -17.42 -5.74
N VAL A 212 -8.31 -18.07 -4.64
CA VAL A 212 -7.55 -18.12 -3.39
C VAL A 212 -6.87 -19.49 -3.29
N PRO A 213 -5.52 -19.57 -3.32
CA PRO A 213 -4.80 -20.83 -3.14
C PRO A 213 -4.92 -21.38 -1.71
#